data_AF-M2SN46-F1
#
_entry.id   AF-M2SN46-F1
#
_cell.length_a   1.000
_cell.length_b   1.000
_cell.length_c   1.000
_cell.angle_alpha   90.00
_cell.angle_beta   90.00
_cell.angle_gamma   90.00
#
_symmetry.space_group_name_H-M   'P 1'
#
loop_
_entity.id
_entity.type
_entity.pdbx_description
1 polymer ?
#
loop_
_entity_poly.entity_id
_entity_poly.type
_entity_poly.pdbx_seq_one_letter_code
_entity_poly.pdbx_strand_id
1 'polypeptide(L)'
;VSTNVLRLASPVFTKMLSTSFREGQRLISEELPVIELGDDEPDVMELILRVLHFQGNSTDHEMTSERLAQVALHCDKYDLTRSLGPWVITWFRNVSGISSDATAFGFQVLAAYMFGDRREFRDISRAAVLQLNLMFPVKWKEEALLSILPISVTNSIKKRIQRVLNELEAVLQCMERIIRDDSRCYNTWKLLCTECGRNLPGEAKRCHPCQNTQLLAVYCTGQTRVAQYFDVLRAVELWPTVGYFAASSVSQISLRF
;
A
#
# COMPACT_ATOMS: atom_id res chain seq x y z
N VAL A 1 35.55 -16.00 -7.85
CA VAL A 1 35.06 -14.69 -8.37
C VAL A 1 36.12 -14.12 -9.31
N SER A 2 35.72 -13.58 -10.47
CA SER A 2 36.59 -13.01 -11.50
C SER A 2 36.65 -11.49 -11.40
N THR A 3 37.86 -10.95 -11.21
CA THR A 3 38.12 -9.50 -11.18
C THR A 3 37.63 -8.81 -12.44
N ASN A 4 37.79 -9.43 -13.62
CA ASN A 4 37.37 -8.83 -14.89
C ASN A 4 35.85 -8.67 -14.98
N VAL A 5 35.10 -9.66 -14.50
CA VAL A 5 33.63 -9.60 -14.45
C VAL A 5 33.19 -8.49 -13.50
N LEU A 6 33.80 -8.39 -12.32
CA LEU A 6 33.48 -7.34 -11.35
C LEU A 6 33.73 -5.94 -11.90
N ARG A 7 34.89 -5.72 -12.52
CA ARG A 7 35.23 -4.42 -13.13
C ARG A 7 34.28 -4.08 -14.27
N LEU A 8 33.94 -5.04 -15.12
CA LEU A 8 32.99 -4.84 -16.21
C LEU A 8 31.59 -4.46 -15.68
N ALA A 9 31.17 -5.10 -14.60
CA ALA A 9 29.83 -4.93 -14.05
C ALA A 9 29.65 -3.65 -13.22
N SER A 10 30.72 -3.14 -12.60
CA SER A 10 30.63 -2.03 -11.64
C SER A 10 31.79 -1.04 -11.78
N PRO A 11 31.50 0.26 -11.92
CA PRO A 11 32.54 1.28 -11.82
C PRO A 11 33.13 1.36 -10.40
N VAL A 12 32.36 1.04 -9.37
CA VAL A 12 32.84 0.97 -7.98
C VAL A 12 33.88 -0.14 -7.83
N PHE A 13 33.59 -1.36 -8.32
CA PHE A 13 34.58 -2.43 -8.33
C PHE A 13 35.77 -2.13 -9.25
N THR A 14 35.57 -1.46 -10.38
CA THR A 14 36.68 -0.95 -11.21
C THR A 14 37.65 -0.09 -10.41
N LYS A 15 37.11 0.87 -9.64
CA LYS A 15 37.91 1.77 -8.84
C LYS A 15 38.53 1.07 -7.63
N MET A 16 37.75 0.31 -6.87
CA MET A 16 38.19 -0.44 -5.68
C MET A 16 39.31 -1.44 -6.01
N LEU A 17 39.19 -2.13 -7.15
CA LEU A 17 40.17 -3.12 -7.57
C LEU A 17 41.32 -2.49 -8.37
N SER A 18 41.39 -1.16 -8.50
CA SER A 18 42.51 -0.48 -9.15
C SER A 18 43.72 -0.37 -8.22
N THR A 19 44.91 -0.15 -8.79
CA THR A 19 46.17 -0.05 -8.04
C THR A 19 46.24 1.13 -7.06
N SER A 20 45.26 2.04 -7.12
CA SER A 20 45.13 3.18 -6.21
C SER A 20 44.57 2.80 -4.84
N PHE A 21 44.02 1.59 -4.68
CA PHE A 21 43.43 1.10 -3.44
C PHE A 21 44.17 -0.13 -2.94
N ARG A 22 44.08 -0.39 -1.64
CA ARG A 22 44.76 -1.52 -0.97
C ARG A 22 44.31 -2.85 -1.59
N GLU A 23 43.03 -2.98 -1.88
CA GLU A 23 42.41 -4.14 -2.49
C GLU A 23 43.04 -4.44 -3.86
N GLY A 24 43.25 -3.40 -4.69
CA GLY A 24 43.88 -3.57 -6.00
C GLY A 24 45.40 -3.76 -5.96
N GLN A 25 46.09 -3.26 -4.92
CA GLN A 25 47.51 -3.57 -4.70
C GLN A 25 47.70 -5.04 -4.35
N ARG A 26 46.81 -5.62 -3.55
CA ARG A 26 46.83 -7.04 -3.19
C ARG A 26 46.64 -7.95 -4.41
N LEU A 27 45.86 -7.52 -5.42
CA LEU A 27 45.75 -8.23 -6.70
C LEU A 27 47.07 -8.35 -7.48
N ILE A 28 48.07 -7.51 -7.19
CA ILE A 28 49.39 -7.57 -7.83
C ILE A 28 50.34 -8.46 -7.02
N SER A 29 50.27 -8.39 -5.69
CA SER A 29 51.21 -9.07 -4.80
C SER A 29 50.80 -10.50 -4.44
N GLU A 30 49.53 -10.84 -4.56
CA GLU A 30 48.96 -12.14 -4.14
C GLU A 30 48.31 -12.86 -5.34
N GLU A 31 48.49 -14.18 -5.42
CA GLU A 31 47.86 -15.00 -6.47
C GLU A 31 46.34 -15.13 -6.27
N LEU A 32 45.90 -15.20 -5.02
CA LEU A 32 44.49 -15.36 -4.61
C LEU A 32 44.17 -14.43 -3.43
N PRO A 33 44.03 -13.11 -3.68
CA PRO A 33 43.76 -12.16 -2.61
C PRO A 33 42.36 -12.32 -2.04
N VAL A 34 42.27 -12.23 -0.71
CA VAL A 34 41.01 -12.21 0.03
C VAL A 34 40.65 -10.77 0.36
N ILE A 35 39.55 -10.26 -0.20
CA ILE A 35 39.03 -8.91 0.06
C ILE A 35 37.85 -9.02 1.01
N GLU A 36 37.95 -8.35 2.16
CA GLU A 36 36.90 -8.33 3.16
C GLU A 36 35.90 -7.21 2.87
N LEU A 37 34.60 -7.57 2.83
CA LEU A 37 33.48 -6.65 2.62
C LEU A 37 32.73 -6.52 3.95
N GLY A 38 33.10 -5.53 4.77
CA GLY A 38 32.68 -5.47 6.18
C GLY A 38 31.20 -5.20 6.40
N ASP A 39 30.61 -4.27 5.65
CA ASP A 39 29.23 -3.80 5.88
C ASP A 39 28.19 -4.48 4.99
N ASP A 40 28.60 -5.48 4.20
CA ASP A 40 27.73 -6.14 3.22
C ASP A 40 27.06 -7.38 3.80
N GLU A 41 25.83 -7.63 3.38
CA GLU A 41 25.10 -8.84 3.77
C GLU A 41 25.66 -10.02 2.95
N PRO A 42 26.25 -11.05 3.59
CA PRO A 42 26.94 -12.13 2.88
C PRO A 42 26.07 -12.83 1.83
N ASP A 43 24.83 -13.16 2.18
CA ASP A 43 23.99 -13.96 1.29
C ASP A 43 23.52 -13.13 0.06
N VAL A 44 23.28 -11.82 0.22
CA VAL A 44 22.95 -10.89 -0.87
C VAL A 44 24.13 -10.72 -1.80
N MET A 45 25.34 -10.54 -1.25
CA MET A 45 26.52 -10.45 -2.09
C MET A 45 26.81 -11.76 -2.80
N GLU A 46 26.59 -12.91 -2.17
CA GLU A 46 26.72 -14.20 -2.84
C GLU A 46 25.80 -14.27 -4.07
N LEU A 47 24.51 -13.93 -3.91
CA LEU A 47 23.56 -13.86 -5.01
C LEU A 47 24.04 -12.94 -6.14
N ILE A 48 24.44 -11.71 -5.81
CA ILE A 48 24.94 -10.73 -6.79
C ILE A 48 26.14 -11.31 -7.55
N LEU A 49 27.10 -11.89 -6.83
CA LEU A 49 28.30 -12.47 -7.44
C LEU A 49 27.95 -13.67 -8.32
N ARG A 50 27.07 -14.58 -7.88
CA ARG A 50 26.61 -15.72 -8.68
C ARG A 50 25.95 -15.25 -9.98
N VAL A 51 25.05 -14.25 -9.89
CA VAL A 51 24.38 -13.68 -11.05
C VAL A 51 25.37 -13.04 -12.03
N LEU A 52 26.29 -12.21 -11.54
CA LEU A 52 27.30 -11.56 -12.40
C LEU A 52 28.20 -12.58 -13.12
N HIS A 53 28.42 -13.75 -12.52
CA HIS A 53 29.25 -14.81 -13.09
C HIS A 53 28.45 -15.84 -13.91
N PHE A 54 27.17 -15.58 -14.20
CA PHE A 54 26.29 -16.51 -14.91
C PHE A 54 26.16 -17.88 -14.21
N GLN A 55 26.28 -17.89 -12.89
CA GLN A 55 26.10 -19.05 -12.01
C GLN A 55 24.77 -18.98 -11.25
N GLY A 56 23.83 -18.18 -11.74
CA GLY A 56 22.47 -18.13 -11.20
C GLY A 56 21.74 -19.46 -11.43
N ASN A 57 20.89 -19.83 -10.48
CA ASN A 57 20.01 -20.99 -10.55
C ASN A 57 18.54 -20.56 -10.61
N SER A 58 17.63 -21.51 -10.78
CA SER A 58 16.19 -21.22 -10.89
C SER A 58 15.60 -20.58 -9.63
N THR A 59 16.19 -20.82 -8.46
CA THR A 59 15.71 -20.27 -7.18
C THR A 59 16.14 -18.82 -6.97
N ASP A 60 17.16 -18.33 -7.67
CA ASP A 60 17.63 -16.94 -7.57
C ASP A 60 16.63 -15.91 -8.15
N HIS A 61 15.60 -16.39 -8.83
CA HIS A 61 14.52 -15.56 -9.33
C HIS A 61 13.47 -15.23 -8.26
N GLU A 62 13.38 -16.03 -7.20
CA GLU A 62 12.38 -15.86 -6.14
C GLU A 62 12.88 -14.83 -5.13
N MET A 63 12.06 -13.83 -4.83
CA MET A 63 12.40 -12.77 -3.89
C MET A 63 11.32 -12.59 -2.84
N THR A 64 11.73 -12.36 -1.60
CA THR A 64 10.88 -11.67 -0.63
C THR A 64 11.03 -10.15 -0.83
N SER A 65 10.06 -9.38 -0.36
CA SER A 65 10.12 -7.92 -0.48
C SER A 65 11.36 -7.36 0.24
N GLU A 66 11.68 -7.87 1.43
CA GLU A 66 12.86 -7.48 2.21
C GLU A 66 14.16 -7.79 1.47
N ARG A 67 14.29 -9.02 0.95
CA ARG A 67 15.48 -9.45 0.21
C ARG A 67 15.71 -8.59 -1.03
N LEU A 68 14.63 -8.24 -1.74
CA LEU A 68 14.71 -7.34 -2.88
C LEU A 68 15.24 -5.96 -2.48
N ALA A 69 14.79 -5.41 -1.35
CA ALA A 69 15.30 -4.13 -0.84
C ALA A 69 16.79 -4.21 -0.48
N GLN A 70 17.24 -5.29 0.16
CA GLN A 70 18.65 -5.50 0.46
C GLN A 70 19.50 -5.59 -0.81
N VAL A 71 19.05 -6.34 -1.82
CA VAL A 71 19.71 -6.41 -3.13
C VAL A 71 19.79 -5.02 -3.77
N ALA A 72 18.70 -4.24 -3.70
CA ALA A 72 18.68 -2.89 -4.25
C ALA A 72 19.69 -1.95 -3.57
N LEU A 73 19.86 -2.05 -2.26
CA LEU A 73 20.88 -1.28 -1.51
C LEU A 73 22.30 -1.64 -1.95
N HIS A 74 22.60 -2.93 -2.14
CA HIS A 74 23.91 -3.35 -2.63
C HIS A 74 24.12 -2.92 -4.09
N CYS A 75 23.06 -2.95 -4.90
CA CYS A 75 23.12 -2.48 -6.28
C CYS A 75 23.38 -0.97 -6.35
N ASP A 76 22.79 -0.17 -5.47
CA ASP A 76 23.07 1.26 -5.35
C ASP A 76 24.51 1.50 -4.86
N LYS A 77 24.93 0.82 -3.78
CA LYS A 77 26.29 0.91 -3.21
C LYS A 77 27.39 0.62 -4.23
N TYR A 78 27.20 -0.39 -5.06
CA TYR A 78 28.19 -0.85 -6.03
C TYR A 78 27.90 -0.38 -7.47
N ASP A 79 26.88 0.45 -7.71
CA ASP A 79 26.44 0.88 -9.04
C ASP A 79 26.27 -0.32 -10.03
N LEU A 80 25.49 -1.31 -9.60
CA LEU A 80 25.23 -2.56 -10.34
C LEU A 80 23.87 -2.59 -11.03
N THR A 81 23.03 -1.56 -10.83
CA THR A 81 21.65 -1.54 -11.35
C THR A 81 21.57 -1.77 -12.86
N ARG A 82 22.52 -1.23 -13.64
CA ARG A 82 22.57 -1.44 -15.09
C ARG A 82 22.97 -2.87 -15.45
N SER A 83 23.97 -3.40 -14.77
CA SER A 83 24.51 -4.74 -15.01
C SER A 83 23.55 -5.84 -14.61
N LEU A 84 22.72 -5.59 -13.59
CA LEU A 84 21.70 -6.50 -13.10
C LEU A 84 20.29 -6.18 -13.64
N GLY A 85 20.14 -5.24 -14.58
CA GLY A 85 18.84 -4.77 -15.07
C GLY A 85 17.83 -5.87 -15.45
N PRO A 86 18.21 -6.89 -16.24
CA PRO A 86 17.31 -8.01 -16.57
C PRO A 86 16.84 -8.80 -15.33
N TRP A 87 17.71 -8.92 -14.33
CA TRP A 87 17.40 -9.57 -13.05
C TRP A 87 16.48 -8.71 -12.19
N VAL A 88 16.70 -7.40 -12.13
CA VAL A 88 15.81 -6.47 -11.42
C VAL A 88 14.36 -6.60 -11.90
N ILE A 89 14.14 -6.63 -13.21
CA ILE A 89 12.79 -6.84 -13.78
C ILE A 89 12.20 -8.19 -13.35
N THR A 90 13.02 -9.23 -13.37
CA THR A 90 12.58 -10.59 -12.99
C THR A 90 12.26 -10.67 -11.50
N TRP A 91 13.09 -10.06 -10.66
CA TRP A 91 12.90 -10.01 -9.21
C TRP A 91 11.63 -9.26 -8.84
N PHE A 92 11.35 -8.09 -9.43
CA PHE A 92 10.07 -7.39 -9.19
C PHE A 92 8.84 -8.24 -9.54
N ARG A 93 8.89 -9.00 -10.63
CA ARG A 93 7.79 -9.89 -11.05
C ARG A 93 7.58 -11.08 -10.13
N ASN A 94 8.66 -11.55 -9.51
CA ASN A 94 8.69 -12.75 -8.68
C ASN A 94 8.80 -12.41 -7.19
N VAL A 95 8.50 -11.17 -6.79
CA VAL A 95 8.36 -10.86 -5.38
C VAL A 95 7.16 -11.62 -4.85
N SER A 96 7.45 -12.66 -4.08
CA SER A 96 6.46 -13.38 -3.30
C SER A 96 5.85 -12.44 -2.26
N GLY A 97 4.52 -12.32 -2.29
CA GLY A 97 3.79 -11.52 -1.32
C GLY A 97 2.83 -10.52 -1.96
N ILE A 98 1.65 -11.00 -2.33
CA ILE A 98 0.43 -10.17 -2.26
C ILE A 98 0.04 -10.09 -0.78
N SER A 99 0.94 -9.61 0.08
CA SER A 99 0.59 -9.33 1.46
C SER A 99 0.15 -7.87 1.54
N SER A 100 -1.00 -7.61 2.16
CA SER A 100 -1.40 -6.27 2.58
C SER A 100 -0.55 -5.75 3.75
N ASP A 101 0.66 -6.29 3.91
CA ASP A 101 1.55 -5.90 4.98
C ASP A 101 2.24 -4.59 4.64
N ALA A 102 2.27 -3.69 5.62
CA ALA A 102 2.83 -2.37 5.46
C ALA A 102 4.34 -2.46 5.18
N THR A 103 5.05 -3.33 5.87
CA THR A 103 6.51 -3.42 5.77
C THR A 103 6.92 -3.99 4.41
N ALA A 104 6.19 -5.00 3.90
CA ALA A 104 6.39 -5.50 2.54
C ALA A 104 6.28 -4.40 1.47
N PHE A 105 5.24 -3.56 1.52
CA PHE A 105 5.14 -2.38 0.64
C PHE A 105 6.31 -1.42 0.82
N GLY A 106 6.75 -1.18 2.05
CA GLY A 106 7.90 -0.35 2.35
C GLY A 106 9.15 -0.85 1.64
N PHE A 107 9.43 -2.15 1.71
CA PHE A 107 10.62 -2.73 1.10
C PHE A 107 10.57 -2.66 -0.43
N GLN A 108 9.40 -2.90 -1.03
CA GLN A 108 9.22 -2.76 -2.48
C GLN A 108 9.41 -1.30 -2.95
N VAL A 109 8.88 -0.33 -2.19
CA VAL A 109 9.10 1.11 -2.48
C VAL A 109 10.57 1.47 -2.36
N LEU A 110 11.25 0.99 -1.31
CA LEU A 110 12.69 1.19 -1.11
C LEU A 110 13.49 0.58 -2.27
N ALA A 111 13.20 -0.65 -2.66
CA ALA A 111 13.86 -1.30 -3.77
C ALA A 111 13.70 -0.51 -5.07
N ALA A 112 12.47 -0.12 -5.42
CA ALA A 112 12.21 0.65 -6.64
C ALA A 112 12.87 2.03 -6.62
N TYR A 113 12.96 2.64 -5.44
CA TYR A 113 13.70 3.88 -5.25
C TYR A 113 15.21 3.70 -5.48
N MET A 114 15.83 2.69 -4.87
CA MET A 114 17.28 2.43 -4.96
C MET A 114 17.71 1.95 -6.34
N PHE A 115 16.89 1.14 -7.03
CA PHE A 115 17.12 0.82 -8.43
C PHE A 115 16.87 2.01 -9.38
N GLY A 116 16.28 3.10 -8.90
CA GLY A 116 15.90 4.23 -9.77
C GLY A 116 14.84 3.86 -10.82
N ASP A 117 14.09 2.77 -10.63
CA ASP A 117 13.04 2.34 -11.55
C ASP A 117 11.76 3.15 -11.33
N ARG A 118 11.60 4.18 -12.16
CA ARG A 118 10.45 5.10 -12.08
C ARG A 118 9.10 4.41 -12.32
N ARG A 119 9.05 3.32 -13.10
CA ARG A 119 7.80 2.62 -13.41
C ARG A 119 7.38 1.79 -12.22
N GLU A 120 8.26 0.93 -11.73
CA GLU A 120 8.00 0.11 -10.55
C GLU A 120 7.70 1.00 -9.34
N PHE A 121 8.46 2.07 -9.13
CA PHE A 121 8.23 3.00 -8.03
C PHE A 121 6.84 3.63 -8.09
N ARG A 122 6.41 4.06 -9.28
CA ARG A 122 5.07 4.64 -9.48
C ARG A 122 3.99 3.62 -9.20
N ASP A 123 4.11 2.41 -9.73
CA ASP A 123 3.06 1.40 -9.69
C ASP A 123 2.91 0.82 -8.28
N ILE A 124 4.03 0.52 -7.60
CA ILE A 124 4.06 0.12 -6.19
C ILE A 124 3.54 1.24 -5.29
N SER A 125 3.98 2.49 -5.48
CA SER A 125 3.49 3.62 -4.68
C SER A 125 1.98 3.86 -4.86
N ARG A 126 1.42 3.58 -6.04
CA ARG A 126 -0.03 3.66 -6.26
C ARG A 126 -0.76 2.54 -5.52
N ALA A 127 -0.24 1.31 -5.58
CA ALA A 127 -0.80 0.19 -4.82
C ALA A 127 -0.74 0.47 -3.30
N ALA A 128 0.38 0.99 -2.80
CA ALA A 128 0.55 1.39 -1.42
C ALA A 128 -0.50 2.44 -0.97
N VAL A 129 -0.81 3.43 -1.81
CA VAL A 129 -1.86 4.42 -1.50
C VAL A 129 -3.25 3.79 -1.34
N LEU A 130 -3.53 2.67 -2.02
CA LEU A 130 -4.81 1.99 -1.93
C LEU A 130 -4.86 1.02 -0.74
N GLN A 131 -3.76 0.31 -0.49
CA GLN A 131 -3.72 -0.81 0.45
C GLN A 131 -3.31 -0.42 1.87
N LEU A 132 -2.51 0.64 2.05
CA LEU A 132 -2.06 1.07 3.37
C LEU A 132 -3.10 1.96 4.07
N ASN A 133 -3.14 1.85 5.40
CA ASN A 133 -3.86 2.80 6.26
C ASN A 133 -2.93 3.92 6.75
N LEU A 134 -3.46 4.96 7.37
CA LEU A 134 -2.68 6.14 7.81
C LEU A 134 -1.62 5.86 8.88
N MET A 135 -1.64 4.67 9.50
CA MET A 135 -0.70 4.25 10.55
C MET A 135 0.54 3.54 10.01
N PHE A 136 0.61 3.26 8.71
CA PHE A 136 1.79 2.65 8.07
C PHE A 136 3.15 3.34 8.40
N PRO A 137 3.25 4.68 8.58
CA PRO A 137 4.54 5.31 8.84
C PRO A 137 5.15 4.91 10.19
N VAL A 138 4.34 4.46 11.14
CA VAL A 138 4.83 3.96 12.44
C VAL A 138 5.63 2.69 12.21
N LYS A 139 5.03 1.72 11.50
CA LYS A 139 5.70 0.44 11.14
C LYS A 139 6.96 0.67 10.32
N TRP A 140 6.92 1.59 9.35
CA TRP A 140 8.10 1.88 8.53
C TRP A 140 9.25 2.51 9.31
N LYS A 141 8.95 3.25 10.39
CA LYS A 141 9.97 3.87 11.24
C LYS A 141 10.66 2.86 12.16
N GLU A 142 9.95 1.80 12.55
CA GLU A 142 10.49 0.72 13.39
C GLU A 142 11.42 -0.22 12.62
N GLU A 143 11.25 -0.30 11.29
CA GLU A 143 12.05 -1.15 10.42
C GLU A 143 13.36 -0.46 9.98
N ALA A 144 14.50 -1.08 10.30
CA ALA A 144 15.83 -0.50 10.12
C ALA A 144 16.14 -0.20 8.65
N LEU A 145 15.82 -1.13 7.73
CA LEU A 145 16.07 -0.90 6.30
C LEU A 145 15.22 0.25 5.74
N LEU A 146 13.98 0.40 6.22
CA LEU A 146 13.07 1.45 5.76
C LEU A 146 13.44 2.85 6.26
N SER A 147 14.30 2.95 7.29
CA SER A 147 14.88 4.22 7.72
C SER A 147 15.74 4.89 6.63
N ILE A 148 16.23 4.11 5.66
CA ILE A 148 17.03 4.59 4.53
C ILE A 148 16.15 5.32 3.50
N LEU A 149 14.85 4.97 3.42
CA LEU A 149 13.93 5.60 2.48
C LEU A 149 13.75 7.09 2.84
N PRO A 150 13.85 8.02 1.88
CA PRO A 150 13.68 9.44 2.18
C PRO A 150 12.31 9.74 2.80
N ILE A 151 12.31 10.52 3.87
CA ILE A 151 11.07 10.88 4.59
C ILE A 151 10.05 11.61 3.71
N SER A 152 10.51 12.28 2.65
CA SER A 152 9.67 12.92 1.64
C SER A 152 8.81 11.92 0.87
N VAL A 153 9.30 10.70 0.62
CA VAL A 153 8.55 9.61 -0.04
C VAL A 153 7.44 9.14 0.89
N THR A 154 7.77 8.79 2.14
CA THR A 154 6.80 8.37 3.16
C THR A 154 5.71 9.42 3.37
N ASN A 155 6.09 10.69 3.52
CA ASN A 155 5.14 11.80 3.67
C ASN A 155 4.24 11.98 2.44
N SER A 156 4.79 11.80 1.23
CA SER A 156 4.02 11.91 -0.01
C SER A 156 2.98 10.81 -0.14
N ILE A 157 3.33 9.57 0.22
CA ILE A 157 2.38 8.43 0.25
C ILE A 157 1.29 8.71 1.28
N LYS A 158 1.64 9.07 2.52
CA LYS A 158 0.68 9.40 3.58
C LYS A 158 -0.28 10.52 3.16
N LYS A 159 0.26 11.60 2.57
CA LYS A 159 -0.55 12.74 2.10
C LYS A 159 -1.52 12.33 1.00
N ARG A 160 -1.13 11.42 0.10
CA ARG A 160 -2.02 10.89 -0.95
C ARG A 160 -3.11 10.00 -0.36
N ILE A 161 -2.80 9.11 0.58
CA ILE A 161 -3.80 8.30 1.30
C ILE A 161 -4.82 9.22 1.96
N GLN A 162 -4.36 10.18 2.77
CA GLN A 162 -5.24 11.12 3.47
C GLN A 162 -6.15 11.89 2.50
N ARG A 163 -5.62 12.33 1.36
CA ARG A 163 -6.41 13.04 0.35
C ARG A 163 -7.55 12.16 -0.17
N VAL A 164 -7.25 10.92 -0.56
CA VAL A 164 -8.26 10.00 -1.11
C VAL A 164 -9.33 9.68 -0.05
N LEU A 165 -8.93 9.47 1.20
CA LEU A 165 -9.88 9.25 2.30
C LEU A 165 -10.79 10.47 2.53
N ASN A 166 -10.22 11.67 2.53
CA ASN A 166 -10.99 12.91 2.68
C ASN A 166 -11.97 13.12 1.51
N GLU A 167 -11.56 12.78 0.28
CA GLU A 167 -12.42 12.85 -0.91
C GLU A 167 -13.60 11.88 -0.80
N LEU A 168 -13.35 10.64 -0.35
CA LEU A 168 -14.42 9.66 -0.10
C LEU A 168 -15.39 10.12 1.00
N GLU A 169 -14.87 10.64 2.10
CA GLU A 169 -15.69 11.18 3.18
C GLU A 169 -16.53 12.38 2.71
N ALA A 170 -15.94 13.28 1.92
CA ALA A 170 -16.64 14.42 1.35
C ALA A 170 -17.79 14.00 0.41
N VAL A 171 -17.61 12.91 -0.36
CA VAL A 171 -18.69 12.36 -1.20
C VAL A 171 -19.84 11.85 -0.33
N LEU A 172 -19.57 11.11 0.75
CA LEU A 172 -20.60 10.64 1.68
C LEU A 172 -21.36 11.81 2.32
N GLN A 173 -20.63 12.84 2.78
CA GLN A 173 -21.24 14.02 3.37
C GLN A 173 -22.05 14.85 2.34
N CYS A 174 -21.60 14.91 1.08
CA CYS A 174 -22.32 15.62 0.03
C CYS A 174 -23.66 14.93 -0.32
N MET A 175 -23.69 13.59 -0.30
CA MET A 175 -24.92 12.83 -0.58
C MET A 175 -26.02 13.12 0.44
N GLU A 176 -25.67 13.26 1.72
CA GLU A 176 -26.61 13.67 2.76
C GLU A 176 -27.31 14.99 2.40
N ARG A 177 -26.53 16.00 2.00
CA ARG A 177 -27.06 17.30 1.57
C ARG A 177 -27.95 17.19 0.34
N ILE A 178 -27.53 16.44 -0.68
CA ILE A 178 -28.32 16.21 -1.90
C ILE A 178 -29.68 15.59 -1.56
N ILE A 179 -29.70 14.59 -0.66
CA ILE A 179 -30.93 13.91 -0.24
C ILE A 179 -31.83 14.83 0.58
N ARG A 180 -31.24 15.68 1.43
CA ARG A 180 -31.96 16.64 2.26
C ARG A 180 -32.62 17.75 1.44
N ASP A 181 -31.89 18.29 0.46
CA ASP A 181 -32.33 19.43 -0.37
C ASP A 181 -33.41 19.03 -1.39
N ASP A 182 -33.61 17.74 -1.62
CA ASP A 182 -34.68 17.24 -2.47
C ASP A 182 -36.05 17.43 -1.79
N SER A 183 -36.85 18.36 -2.33
CA SER A 183 -38.17 18.73 -1.80
C SER A 183 -39.30 17.77 -2.19
N ARG A 184 -39.04 16.77 -3.06
CA ARG A 184 -40.06 15.83 -3.52
C ARG A 184 -40.56 14.97 -2.39
N CYS A 185 -41.86 14.71 -2.40
CA CYS A 185 -42.54 13.90 -1.39
C CYS A 185 -43.33 12.79 -2.07
N TYR A 186 -43.23 11.57 -1.55
CA TYR A 186 -43.89 10.39 -2.12
C TYR A 186 -44.68 9.65 -1.04
N ASN A 187 -45.89 9.20 -1.35
CA ASN A 187 -46.64 8.32 -0.47
C ASN A 187 -45.97 6.92 -0.47
N THR A 188 -45.70 6.37 0.72
CA THR A 188 -45.00 5.07 0.85
C THR A 188 -45.94 3.86 0.90
N TRP A 189 -47.24 4.07 0.77
CA TRP A 189 -48.30 3.06 0.98
C TRP A 189 -48.21 2.38 2.36
N LYS A 190 -47.64 3.08 3.35
CA LYS A 190 -47.55 2.63 4.74
C LYS A 190 -48.31 3.57 5.66
N LEU A 191 -48.77 3.04 6.78
CA LEU A 191 -49.46 3.77 7.83
C LEU A 191 -48.65 3.73 9.13
N LEU A 192 -48.62 4.81 9.90
CA LEU A 192 -47.98 4.93 11.21
C LEU A 192 -49.06 4.93 12.28
N CYS A 193 -48.94 4.06 13.28
CA CYS A 193 -49.77 4.12 14.48
C CYS A 193 -49.34 5.31 15.37
N THR A 194 -50.28 6.19 15.71
CA THR A 194 -50.00 7.37 16.55
C THR A 194 -49.68 7.04 18.01
N GLU A 195 -50.15 5.90 18.53
CA GLU A 195 -49.89 5.49 19.91
C GLU A 195 -48.56 4.75 20.11
N CYS A 196 -48.19 3.85 19.18
CA CYS A 196 -47.01 2.98 19.37
C CYS A 196 -45.91 3.18 18.33
N GLY A 197 -46.10 4.06 17.35
CA GLY A 197 -45.10 4.39 16.33
C GLY A 197 -44.78 3.27 15.34
N ARG A 198 -45.57 2.19 15.29
CA ARG A 198 -45.33 1.08 14.34
C ARG A 198 -45.81 1.45 12.93
N ASN A 199 -45.01 1.06 11.94
CA ASN A 199 -45.39 1.08 10.53
C ASN A 199 -46.26 -0.15 10.19
N LEU A 200 -47.36 0.07 9.48
CA LEU A 200 -48.36 -0.91 9.05
C LEU A 200 -48.53 -0.85 7.51
N PRO A 201 -49.04 -1.91 6.88
CA PRO A 201 -49.47 -1.88 5.48
C PRO A 201 -50.55 -0.82 5.22
N GLY A 202 -50.63 -0.32 3.98
CA GLY A 202 -51.56 0.73 3.57
C GLY A 202 -53.05 0.38 3.74
N GLU A 203 -53.37 -0.91 3.75
CA GLU A 203 -54.74 -1.42 3.92
C GLU A 203 -55.11 -1.68 5.38
N ALA A 204 -54.19 -1.43 6.33
CA ALA A 204 -54.44 -1.70 7.75
C ALA A 204 -55.53 -0.79 8.31
N LYS A 205 -56.52 -1.39 8.98
CA LYS A 205 -57.62 -0.66 9.64
C LYS A 205 -57.33 -0.31 11.10
N ARG A 206 -56.39 -1.02 11.74
CA ARG A 206 -55.97 -0.82 13.14
C ARG A 206 -54.58 -1.38 13.41
N CYS A 207 -53.91 -0.83 14.42
CA CYS A 207 -52.75 -1.41 15.06
C CYS A 207 -53.18 -2.62 15.90
N HIS A 208 -52.82 -3.85 15.51
CA HIS A 208 -53.16 -5.04 16.31
C HIS A 208 -52.60 -5.05 17.75
N PRO A 209 -51.34 -4.67 17.99
CA PRO A 209 -50.75 -4.66 19.34
C PRO A 209 -51.42 -3.68 20.32
N CYS A 210 -51.89 -2.54 19.82
CA CYS A 210 -52.40 -1.45 20.64
C CYS A 210 -53.89 -1.17 20.44
N GLN A 211 -54.53 -1.89 19.51
CA GLN A 211 -55.91 -1.68 19.06
C GLN A 211 -56.25 -0.27 18.53
N ASN A 212 -55.26 0.63 18.45
CA ASN A 212 -55.44 1.98 17.94
C ASN A 212 -55.87 1.99 16.48
N THR A 213 -56.89 2.79 16.16
CA THR A 213 -57.43 3.01 14.81
C THR A 213 -56.95 4.32 14.19
N GLN A 214 -56.31 5.20 14.98
CA GLN A 214 -55.70 6.42 14.48
C GLN A 214 -54.37 6.11 13.79
N LEU A 215 -54.45 5.95 12.47
CA LEU A 215 -53.31 5.63 11.62
C LEU A 215 -53.03 6.79 10.66
N LEU A 216 -51.78 7.22 10.55
CA LEU A 216 -51.35 8.32 9.67
C LEU A 216 -50.59 7.81 8.46
N ALA A 217 -50.86 8.35 7.27
CA ALA A 217 -50.08 8.02 6.08
C ALA A 217 -48.61 8.41 6.25
N VAL A 218 -47.71 7.48 5.93
CA VAL A 218 -46.27 7.71 5.95
C VAL A 218 -45.83 8.21 4.59
N TYR A 219 -45.17 9.35 4.61
CA TYR A 219 -44.58 9.95 3.43
C TYR A 219 -43.07 9.81 3.45
N CYS A 220 -42.51 9.56 2.27
CA CYS A 220 -41.10 9.71 2.00
C CYS A 220 -40.83 11.20 1.83
N THR A 221 -40.07 11.77 2.76
CA THR A 221 -39.63 13.18 2.77
C THR A 221 -38.10 13.23 2.70
N GLY A 222 -37.51 14.42 2.54
CA GLY A 222 -36.06 14.60 2.69
C GLY A 222 -35.55 14.03 4.02
N GLN A 223 -36.25 14.28 5.14
CA GLN A 223 -35.87 13.79 6.46
C GLN A 223 -35.86 12.25 6.56
N THR A 224 -36.89 11.57 6.05
CA THR A 224 -36.94 10.10 6.09
C THR A 224 -35.87 9.48 5.17
N ARG A 225 -35.56 10.12 4.04
CA ARG A 225 -34.49 9.65 3.14
C ARG A 225 -33.11 9.84 3.76
N VAL A 226 -32.85 10.96 4.43
CA VAL A 226 -31.61 11.16 5.19
C VAL A 226 -31.47 10.11 6.30
N ALA A 227 -32.54 9.83 7.03
CA ALA A 227 -32.53 8.78 8.06
C ALA A 227 -32.20 7.40 7.46
N GLN A 228 -32.87 7.01 6.36
CA GLN A 228 -32.58 5.76 5.65
C GLN A 228 -31.16 5.71 5.09
N TYR A 229 -30.64 6.82 4.57
CA TYR A 229 -29.26 6.90 4.10
C TYR A 229 -28.26 6.58 5.21
N PHE A 230 -28.42 7.19 6.40
CA PHE A 230 -27.58 6.88 7.54
C PHE A 230 -27.82 5.48 8.14
N ASP A 231 -29.03 4.92 8.01
CA ASP A 231 -29.28 3.52 8.35
C ASP A 231 -28.46 2.58 7.45
N VAL A 232 -28.43 2.84 6.13
CA VAL A 232 -27.59 2.09 5.19
C VAL A 232 -26.12 2.26 5.50
N LEU A 233 -25.63 3.50 5.69
CA LEU A 233 -24.22 3.74 6.02
C LEU A 233 -23.81 3.06 7.33
N ARG A 234 -24.68 3.01 8.35
CA ARG A 234 -24.43 2.27 9.59
C ARG A 234 -24.40 0.76 9.34
N ALA A 235 -25.30 0.24 8.51
CA ALA A 235 -25.36 -1.18 8.19
C ALA A 235 -24.09 -1.65 7.44
N VAL A 236 -23.49 -0.80 6.61
CA VAL A 236 -22.19 -1.07 5.96
C VAL A 236 -20.99 -0.51 6.73
N GLU A 237 -21.20 -0.06 7.97
CA GLU A 237 -20.14 0.45 8.86
C GLU A 237 -19.29 1.59 8.24
N LEU A 238 -19.89 2.42 7.39
CA LEU A 238 -19.32 3.66 6.86
C LEU A 238 -19.73 4.90 7.68
N TRP A 239 -20.56 4.72 8.71
CA TRP A 239 -20.95 5.78 9.64
C TRP A 239 -20.91 5.30 11.11
N PRO A 240 -20.33 6.09 12.04
CA PRO A 240 -19.63 7.37 11.85
C PRO A 240 -18.27 7.22 11.15
N THR A 241 -17.88 8.21 10.35
CA THR A 241 -16.66 8.17 9.50
C THR A 241 -15.35 8.28 10.30
N VAL A 242 -15.33 9.13 11.32
CA VAL A 242 -14.11 9.59 12.04
C VAL A 242 -13.20 8.45 12.55
N GLY A 243 -13.79 7.33 13.00
CA GLY A 243 -13.01 6.19 13.51
C GLY A 243 -12.59 5.23 12.40
N TYR A 244 -13.56 4.77 11.61
CA TYR A 244 -13.34 3.71 10.62
C TYR A 244 -12.41 4.16 9.49
N PHE A 245 -12.55 5.40 8.99
CA PHE A 245 -11.72 5.92 7.91
C PHE A 245 -10.26 6.13 8.33
N ALA A 246 -10.01 6.48 9.59
CA ALA A 246 -8.66 6.67 10.09
C ALA A 246 -7.89 5.34 10.23
N ALA A 247 -8.59 4.26 10.55
CA ALA A 247 -8.01 2.93 10.78
C ALA A 247 -7.93 2.06 9.50
N SER A 248 -8.74 2.36 8.48
CA SER A 248 -8.89 1.54 7.29
C SER A 248 -8.05 2.04 6.11
N SER A 249 -7.77 1.14 5.16
CA SER A 249 -7.24 1.51 3.86
C SER A 249 -8.35 1.92 2.89
N VAL A 250 -7.97 2.59 1.79
CA VAL A 250 -8.91 2.97 0.73
C VAL A 250 -9.58 1.73 0.14
N SER A 251 -8.82 0.65 -0.08
CA SER A 251 -9.35 -0.63 -0.58
C SER A 251 -10.40 -1.22 0.36
N GLN A 252 -10.17 -1.20 1.68
CA GLN A 252 -11.12 -1.73 2.67
C GLN A 252 -12.44 -0.95 2.67
N ILE A 253 -12.36 0.39 2.59
CA ILE A 253 -13.56 1.25 2.51
C ILE A 253 -14.30 1.01 1.19
N SER A 254 -13.56 0.88 0.08
CA SER A 254 -14.15 0.65 -1.24
C SER A 254 -14.96 -0.64 -1.34
N LEU A 255 -14.60 -1.67 -0.57
CA LEU A 255 -15.34 -2.94 -0.51
C LEU A 255 -16.69 -2.85 0.22
N ARG A 256 -16.97 -1.71 0.87
CA ARG A 256 -18.21 -1.48 1.64
C ARG A 256 -19.21 -0.57 0.92
N PHE A 257 -18.83 -0.05 -0.24
CA PHE A 257 -19.73 0.60 -1.19
C PHE A 257 -20.42 -0.44 -2.06
#